data_AF-A0A3C0APK6-F1
#
_entry.id   AF-A0A3C0APK6-F1
#
_cell.length_a   1.000
_cell.length_b   1.000
_cell.length_c   1.000
_cell.angle_alpha   90.00
_cell.angle_beta   90.00
_cell.angle_gamma   90.00
#
_symmetry.space_group_name_H-M   'P 1'
#
loop_
_entity.id
_entity.type
_entity.pdbx_description
1 polymer ?
#
loop_
_entity_poly.entity_id
_entity_poly.type
_entity_poly.pdbx_seq_one_letter_code
_entity_poly.pdbx_strand_id
1 'polypeptide(L)'
;MTIHSQINGRVVTRNLASKLGTYVNQGDTIISIGNENQKELHVAVAQNDLEHFLKTSGQPVTVHIPHKPLLSCAIEKVVPRASVTLNHPALAASYGGDLPVKPVASTSETQSEFELLKPRFNLIVSLAAHSSSELNAGQRVAVTSRPTGYSTGQYLKQSVSEWFHNKLNP
;
A
#
# COMPACT_ATOMS: atom_id res chain seq x y z
N MET A 1 35.23 -9.36 12.51
CA MET A 1 34.46 -9.11 11.28
C MET A 1 33.43 -8.04 11.60
N THR A 2 33.37 -6.97 10.82
CA THR A 2 32.50 -5.81 11.09
C THR A 2 31.68 -5.53 9.83
N ILE A 3 30.37 -5.36 9.98
CA ILE A 3 29.45 -5.07 8.88
C ILE A 3 28.98 -3.63 9.05
N HIS A 4 28.98 -2.86 7.97
CA HIS A 4 28.54 -1.47 7.96
C HIS A 4 27.30 -1.32 7.08
N SER A 5 26.43 -0.36 7.44
CA SER A 5 25.29 0.00 6.61
C SER A 5 25.74 0.79 5.37
N GLN A 6 25.08 0.58 4.25
CA GLN A 6 25.29 1.36 3.03
C GLN A 6 24.53 2.69 3.03
N ILE A 7 23.55 2.82 3.91
CA ILE A 7 22.69 3.99 4.02
C ILE A 7 22.71 4.55 5.43
N ASN A 8 22.46 5.86 5.52
CA ASN A 8 22.07 6.51 6.76
C ASN A 8 20.57 6.28 6.97
N GLY A 9 20.21 5.70 8.12
CA GLY A 9 18.82 5.37 8.38
C GLY A 9 18.60 4.89 9.81
N ARG A 10 17.37 4.44 10.07
CA ARG A 10 16.95 3.92 11.37
C ARG A 10 16.85 2.41 11.32
N VAL A 11 17.32 1.74 12.37
CA VAL A 11 17.13 0.29 12.53
C VAL A 11 15.63 0.03 12.80
N VAL A 12 15.00 -0.78 11.94
CA VAL A 12 13.57 -1.13 12.02
C VAL A 12 13.32 -2.61 12.33
N THR A 13 14.38 -3.37 12.60
CA THR A 13 14.29 -4.79 12.96
C THR A 13 13.60 -4.98 14.30
N ARG A 14 12.65 -5.92 14.32
CA ARG A 14 11.97 -6.34 15.55
C ARG A 14 12.90 -7.24 16.35
N ASN A 15 12.77 -7.16 17.68
CA ASN A 15 13.45 -8.05 18.62
C ASN A 15 14.97 -8.14 18.41
N LEU A 16 15.63 -6.98 18.21
CA LEU A 16 17.08 -6.92 18.01
C LEU A 16 17.85 -7.55 19.18
N ALA A 17 17.34 -7.40 20.40
CA ALA A 17 17.94 -7.98 21.60
C ALA A 17 18.01 -9.51 21.55
N SER A 18 16.99 -10.18 21.00
CA SER A 18 16.98 -11.65 20.91
C SER A 18 17.92 -12.20 19.83
N LYS A 19 18.47 -11.35 18.96
CA LYS A 19 19.47 -11.74 17.95
C LYS A 19 20.90 -11.68 18.50
N LEU A 20 21.11 -11.13 19.70
CA LEU A 20 22.43 -11.12 20.33
C LEU A 20 22.77 -12.53 20.83
N GLY A 21 23.96 -13.02 20.45
CA GLY A 21 24.42 -14.36 20.83
C GLY A 21 23.82 -15.52 20.02
N THR A 22 23.01 -15.23 18.99
CA THR A 22 22.50 -16.24 18.07
C THR A 22 23.43 -16.44 16.87
N TYR A 23 23.52 -17.66 16.36
CA TYR A 23 24.18 -17.95 15.08
C TYR A 23 23.28 -17.56 13.91
N VAL A 24 23.90 -17.04 12.85
CA VAL A 24 23.21 -16.65 11.61
C VAL A 24 23.86 -17.37 10.43
N ASN A 25 23.05 -17.78 9.46
CA ASN A 25 23.52 -18.36 8.21
C ASN A 25 23.70 -17.29 7.13
N GLN A 26 24.44 -17.63 6.08
CA GLN A 26 24.54 -16.76 4.91
C GLN A 26 23.15 -16.61 4.26
N GLY A 27 22.71 -15.36 4.10
CA GLY A 27 21.38 -15.02 3.57
C GLY A 27 20.38 -14.60 4.65
N ASP A 28 20.66 -14.87 5.92
CA ASP A 28 19.77 -14.46 7.01
C ASP A 28 19.76 -12.93 7.17
N THR A 29 18.56 -12.37 7.32
CA THR A 29 18.43 -10.95 7.63
C THR A 29 18.80 -10.69 9.10
N ILE A 30 19.96 -10.06 9.30
CA ILE A 30 20.45 -9.68 10.64
C ILE A 30 19.74 -8.41 11.10
N ILE A 31 19.86 -7.34 10.31
CA ILE A 31 19.33 -6.00 10.59
C ILE A 31 18.71 -5.42 9.30
N SER A 32 17.60 -4.71 9.46
CA SER A 32 16.90 -3.94 8.43
C SER A 32 16.99 -2.47 8.81
N ILE A 33 17.44 -1.65 7.87
CA ILE A 33 17.62 -0.20 8.05
C ILE A 33 16.70 0.49 7.04
N GLY A 34 15.83 1.36 7.55
CA GLY A 34 14.93 2.18 6.73
C GLY A 34 15.37 3.63 6.71
N ASN A 35 15.16 4.31 5.57
CA ASN A 35 15.33 5.75 5.47
C ASN A 35 14.01 6.46 5.83
N GLU A 36 13.97 7.13 6.98
CA GLU A 36 12.76 7.82 7.48
C GLU A 36 12.31 8.99 6.59
N ASN A 37 13.21 9.53 5.76
CA ASN A 37 12.95 10.65 4.86
C ASN A 37 12.47 10.22 3.47
N GLN A 38 12.50 8.92 3.17
CA GLN A 38 12.13 8.34 1.88
C GLN A 38 11.12 7.21 2.10
N LYS A 39 9.92 7.58 2.55
CA LYS A 39 8.79 6.66 2.61
C LYS A 39 7.95 6.75 1.34
N GLU A 40 7.31 5.65 1.03
CA GLU A 40 6.40 5.50 -0.08
C GLU A 40 5.08 4.92 0.44
N LEU A 41 3.98 5.25 -0.24
CA LEU A 41 2.69 4.66 0.05
C LEU A 41 2.36 3.60 -0.99
N HIS A 42 2.06 2.40 -0.52
CA HIS A 42 1.53 1.32 -1.34
C HIS A 42 0.01 1.32 -1.27
N VAL A 43 -0.64 1.57 -2.40
CA VAL A 43 -2.10 1.67 -2.51
C VAL A 43 -2.62 0.54 -3.37
N ALA A 44 -3.61 -0.19 -2.87
CA ALA A 44 -4.33 -1.22 -3.62
C ALA A 44 -5.65 -0.65 -4.14
N VAL A 45 -5.85 -0.66 -5.46
CA VAL A 45 -6.98 -0.02 -6.14
C VAL A 45 -7.81 -1.04 -6.89
N ALA A 46 -9.14 -0.88 -6.89
CA ALA A 46 -10.05 -1.72 -7.67
C ALA A 46 -9.88 -1.48 -9.17
N GLN A 47 -10.26 -2.44 -10.01
CA GLN A 47 -10.26 -2.26 -11.46
C GLN A 47 -11.15 -1.08 -11.89
N ASN A 48 -12.35 -0.95 -11.31
CA ASN A 48 -13.29 0.14 -11.62
C ASN A 48 -12.71 1.52 -11.27
N ASP A 49 -11.91 1.59 -10.21
CA ASP A 49 -11.31 2.84 -9.74
C ASP A 49 -10.04 3.20 -10.50
N LEU A 50 -9.34 2.22 -11.09
CA LEU A 50 -8.06 2.42 -11.76
C LEU A 50 -8.14 3.48 -12.86
N GLU A 51 -9.21 3.47 -13.65
CA GLU A 51 -9.39 4.47 -14.71
C GLU A 51 -9.40 5.90 -14.17
N HIS A 52 -9.94 6.12 -12.97
CA HIS A 52 -9.94 7.46 -12.35
C HIS A 52 -8.51 7.89 -11.99
N PHE A 53 -7.67 6.98 -11.49
CA PHE A 53 -6.26 7.27 -11.20
C PHE A 53 -5.44 7.47 -12.48
N LEU A 54 -5.70 6.70 -13.54
CA LEU A 54 -5.01 6.84 -14.83
C LEU A 54 -5.40 8.12 -15.58
N LYS A 55 -6.69 8.48 -15.59
CA LYS A 55 -7.16 9.75 -16.17
C LYS A 55 -6.65 10.98 -15.41
N THR A 56 -6.30 10.79 -14.15
CA THR A 56 -5.70 11.79 -13.27
C THR A 56 -4.16 11.71 -13.30
N SER A 57 -3.57 10.97 -14.25
CA SER A 57 -2.11 10.84 -14.39
C SER A 57 -1.45 12.22 -14.53
N GLY A 58 -0.54 12.54 -13.60
CA GLY A 58 0.13 13.84 -13.50
C GLY A 58 -0.51 14.83 -12.52
N GLN A 59 -1.72 14.56 -12.02
CA GLN A 59 -2.32 15.33 -10.93
C GLN A 59 -2.04 14.66 -9.58
N PRO A 60 -1.88 15.44 -8.50
CA PRO A 60 -1.60 14.86 -7.20
C PRO A 60 -2.84 14.17 -6.63
N VAL A 61 -2.63 13.02 -6.00
CA VAL A 61 -3.63 12.33 -5.20
C VAL A 61 -3.70 12.93 -3.81
N THR A 62 -4.89 12.86 -3.20
CA THR A 62 -5.09 13.30 -1.82
C THR A 62 -5.01 12.10 -0.89
N VAL A 63 -4.06 12.15 0.04
CA VAL A 63 -3.88 11.18 1.11
C VAL A 63 -4.58 11.67 2.37
N HIS A 64 -5.49 10.84 2.88
CA HIS A 64 -6.25 11.04 4.09
C HIS A 64 -5.63 10.23 5.21
N ILE A 65 -5.28 10.93 6.28
CA ILE A 65 -4.63 10.36 7.44
C ILE A 65 -5.45 10.79 8.66
N PRO A 66 -5.92 9.86 9.50
CA PRO A 66 -6.70 10.22 10.68
C PRO A 66 -5.96 11.25 11.54
N HIS A 67 -6.67 12.31 11.93
CA HIS A 67 -6.15 13.39 12.80
C HIS A 67 -4.99 14.21 12.21
N LYS A 68 -4.79 14.19 10.89
CA LYS A 68 -3.77 14.98 10.21
C LYS A 68 -4.34 15.77 9.03
N PRO A 69 -3.67 16.86 8.60
CA PRO A 69 -4.06 17.57 7.40
C PRO A 69 -3.97 16.66 6.16
N LEU A 70 -4.79 16.98 5.16
CA LEU A 70 -4.75 16.29 3.87
C LEU A 70 -3.40 16.54 3.19
N LEU A 71 -2.79 15.47 2.69
CA LEU A 71 -1.54 15.55 1.96
C LEU A 71 -1.80 15.39 0.48
N SER A 72 -1.15 16.23 -0.32
CA SER A 72 -1.17 16.15 -1.78
C SER A 72 0.12 15.49 -2.24
N CYS A 73 0.02 14.33 -2.89
CA CYS A 73 1.18 13.50 -3.25
C CYS A 73 1.10 13.07 -4.71
N ALA A 74 2.24 12.90 -5.37
CA ALA A 74 2.28 12.46 -6.75
C ALA A 74 2.29 10.93 -6.84
N ILE A 75 1.57 10.39 -7.83
CA ILE A 75 1.68 8.97 -8.17
C ILE A 75 3.04 8.78 -8.86
N GLU A 76 3.91 7.97 -8.27
CA GLU A 76 5.23 7.68 -8.82
C GLU A 76 5.15 6.54 -9.85
N LYS A 77 4.40 5.49 -9.52
CA LYS A 77 4.31 4.31 -10.36
C LYS A 77 2.95 3.63 -10.24
N VAL A 78 2.41 3.23 -11.38
CA VAL A 78 1.23 2.37 -11.47
C VAL A 78 1.68 1.03 -12.00
N VAL A 79 1.42 -0.06 -11.26
CA VAL A 79 1.67 -1.42 -11.73
C VAL A 79 0.50 -1.82 -12.62
N PRO A 80 0.70 -2.03 -13.94
CA PRO A 80 -0.40 -2.23 -14.89
C PRO A 80 -1.02 -3.62 -14.79
N ARG A 81 -0.45 -4.53 -13.99
CA ARG A 81 -0.96 -5.87 -13.78
C ARG A 81 -1.66 -5.95 -12.42
N ALA A 82 -2.94 -6.31 -12.43
CA ALA A 82 -3.64 -6.63 -11.21
C ALA A 82 -3.05 -7.89 -10.57
N SER A 83 -2.91 -7.88 -9.26
CA SER A 83 -2.42 -9.03 -8.49
C SER A 83 -3.40 -9.42 -7.39
N VAL A 84 -3.40 -10.71 -7.06
CA VAL A 84 -4.05 -11.26 -5.86
C VAL A 84 -3.07 -11.33 -4.67
N THR A 85 -1.79 -11.07 -4.91
CA THR A 85 -0.76 -11.05 -3.85
C THR A 85 -0.89 -9.77 -3.04
N LEU A 86 -0.86 -9.92 -1.72
CA LEU A 86 -0.91 -8.79 -0.79
C LEU A 86 0.48 -8.16 -0.64
N ASN A 87 0.63 -6.89 -1.03
CA ASN A 87 1.91 -6.18 -0.91
C ASN A 87 2.34 -5.96 0.55
N HIS A 88 1.39 -5.69 1.44
CA HIS A 88 1.68 -5.42 2.84
C HIS A 88 0.58 -5.98 3.76
N PRO A 89 0.94 -6.71 4.84
CA PRO A 89 -0.02 -7.32 5.76
C PRO A 89 -1.05 -6.35 6.34
N ALA A 90 -0.65 -5.11 6.64
CA ALA A 90 -1.53 -4.09 7.21
C ALA A 90 -2.74 -3.71 6.33
N LEU A 91 -2.74 -4.07 5.05
CA LEU A 91 -3.87 -3.86 4.16
C LEU A 91 -4.95 -4.94 4.31
N ALA A 92 -4.60 -6.13 4.81
CA ALA A 92 -5.53 -7.24 4.94
C ALA A 92 -6.50 -7.07 6.12
N ALA A 93 -7.73 -7.50 5.90
CA ALA A 93 -8.78 -7.55 6.92
C ALA A 93 -8.40 -8.38 8.15
N SER A 94 -7.62 -9.46 7.97
CA SER A 94 -7.11 -10.28 9.07
C SER A 94 -6.21 -9.51 10.05
N TYR A 95 -5.55 -8.43 9.58
CA TYR A 95 -4.75 -7.51 10.41
C TYR A 95 -5.45 -6.16 10.61
N GLY A 96 -6.78 -6.14 10.45
CA GLY A 96 -7.66 -4.99 10.67
C GLY A 96 -7.72 -3.98 9.52
N GLY A 97 -7.10 -4.27 8.37
CA GLY A 97 -7.18 -3.43 7.16
C GLY A 97 -8.51 -3.63 6.40
N ASP A 98 -8.66 -2.95 5.26
CA ASP A 98 -9.94 -2.93 4.53
C ASP A 98 -10.02 -3.95 3.39
N LEU A 99 -8.91 -4.64 3.08
CA LEU A 99 -8.89 -5.59 1.96
C LEU A 99 -9.29 -6.99 2.42
N PRO A 100 -10.37 -7.58 1.87
CA PRO A 100 -10.76 -8.92 2.22
C PRO A 100 -9.77 -9.93 1.64
N VAL A 101 -9.35 -10.88 2.48
CA VAL A 101 -8.34 -11.88 2.15
C VAL A 101 -8.82 -13.29 2.48
N LYS A 102 -8.22 -14.28 1.83
CA LYS A 102 -8.31 -15.71 2.15
C LYS A 102 -6.93 -16.25 2.55
N PRO A 103 -6.86 -17.22 3.46
CA PRO A 103 -5.60 -17.93 3.74
C PRO A 103 -5.20 -18.79 2.53
N VAL A 104 -3.91 -18.85 2.24
CA VAL A 104 -3.36 -19.74 1.21
C VAL A 104 -3.04 -21.10 1.86
N ALA A 105 -3.53 -22.19 1.28
CA ALA A 105 -3.36 -23.54 1.84
C ALA A 105 -1.91 -24.07 1.77
N SER A 106 -1.02 -23.39 1.05
CA SER A 106 0.38 -23.79 0.87
C SER A 106 1.30 -22.68 1.39
N THR A 107 1.67 -22.78 2.66
CA THR A 107 2.60 -21.89 3.33
C THR A 107 4.03 -22.19 2.85
N SER A 108 4.42 -21.63 1.70
CA SER A 108 5.85 -21.47 1.41
C SER A 108 6.34 -20.24 2.16
N GLU A 109 7.44 -20.34 2.91
CA GLU A 109 7.96 -19.30 3.83
C GLU A 109 8.22 -17.93 3.17
N THR A 110 8.22 -17.85 1.84
CA THR A 110 8.46 -16.64 1.04
C THR A 110 7.18 -16.00 0.46
N GLN A 111 6.02 -16.66 0.56
CA GLN A 111 4.75 -16.16 0.01
C GLN A 111 3.85 -15.61 1.12
N SER A 112 3.10 -14.56 0.78
CA SER A 112 2.09 -13.96 1.65
C SER A 112 1.13 -15.03 2.17
N GLU A 113 1.00 -15.18 3.49
CA GLU A 113 0.05 -16.10 4.14
C GLU A 113 -1.40 -15.90 3.69
N PHE A 114 -1.68 -14.71 3.14
CA PHE A 114 -2.99 -14.26 2.70
C PHE A 114 -2.96 -13.79 1.24
N GLU A 115 -3.98 -14.23 0.49
CA GLU A 115 -4.30 -13.74 -0.86
C GLU A 115 -5.56 -12.87 -0.83
N LEU A 116 -5.60 -11.85 -1.67
CA LEU A 116 -6.78 -11.01 -1.88
C LEU A 116 -7.91 -11.82 -2.52
N LEU A 117 -9.14 -11.62 -2.05
CA LEU A 117 -10.32 -12.26 -2.66
C LEU A 117 -10.60 -11.78 -4.09
N LYS A 118 -10.24 -10.53 -4.40
CA LYS A 118 -10.40 -9.92 -5.71
C LYS A 118 -9.05 -9.32 -6.15
N PRO A 119 -8.67 -9.44 -7.43
CA PRO A 119 -7.43 -8.85 -7.93
C PRO A 119 -7.48 -7.33 -7.79
N ARG A 120 -6.36 -6.73 -7.36
CA ARG A 120 -6.20 -5.28 -7.19
C ARG A 120 -4.98 -4.78 -7.94
N PHE A 121 -5.04 -3.54 -8.42
CA PHE A 121 -3.91 -2.85 -9.01
C PHE A 121 -3.10 -2.17 -7.92
N ASN A 122 -1.78 -2.19 -8.05
CA ASN A 122 -0.88 -1.62 -7.07
C ASN A 122 -0.33 -0.29 -7.58
N LEU A 123 -0.49 0.75 -6.77
CA LEU A 123 0.06 2.07 -7.03
C LEU A 123 1.09 2.39 -5.94
N ILE A 124 2.17 3.05 -6.37
CA ILE A 124 3.20 3.60 -5.51
C ILE A 124 3.09 5.12 -5.60
N VAL A 125 2.90 5.75 -4.45
CA VAL A 125 2.79 7.20 -4.30
C VAL A 125 3.97 7.68 -3.49
N SER A 126 4.71 8.65 -4.02
CA SER A 126 5.88 9.21 -3.36
C SER A 126 5.48 10.22 -2.30
N LEU A 127 6.20 10.22 -1.17
CA LEU A 127 6.03 11.22 -0.12
C LEU A 127 7.20 12.20 -0.12
N ALA A 128 6.91 13.48 0.10
CA ALA A 128 7.94 14.46 0.38
C ALA A 128 8.60 14.17 1.74
N ALA A 129 9.87 14.54 1.89
CA ALA A 129 10.66 14.23 3.09
C ALA A 129 10.03 14.73 4.41
N HIS A 130 9.39 15.92 4.39
CA HIS A 130 8.69 16.45 5.55
C HIS A 130 7.53 15.53 5.97
N SER A 131 6.62 15.22 5.05
CA SER A 131 5.49 14.31 5.30
C SER A 131 5.95 12.90 5.66
N SER A 132 7.03 12.43 5.05
CA SER A 132 7.64 11.13 5.33
C SER A 132 8.05 11.03 6.80
N SER A 133 8.75 12.05 7.33
CA SER A 133 9.22 12.04 8.73
C SER A 133 8.09 11.98 9.76
N GLU A 134 6.91 12.50 9.40
CA GLU A 134 5.76 12.51 10.31
C GLU A 134 4.92 11.21 10.28
N LEU A 135 5.16 10.34 9.31
CA LEU A 135 4.42 9.09 9.14
C LEU A 135 5.24 7.90 9.60
N ASN A 136 4.57 6.94 10.23
CA ASN A 136 5.22 5.71 10.66
C ASN A 136 5.14 4.67 9.55
N ALA A 137 6.21 3.88 9.37
CA ALA A 137 6.18 2.74 8.47
C ALA A 137 5.10 1.74 8.90
N GLY A 138 4.33 1.22 7.94
CA GLY A 138 3.20 0.32 8.20
C GLY A 138 1.92 1.02 8.67
N GLN A 139 1.92 2.35 8.82
CA GLN A 139 0.70 3.12 9.08
C GLN A 139 -0.25 3.03 7.89
N ARG A 140 -1.54 2.84 8.18
CA ARG A 140 -2.59 2.79 7.16
C ARG A 140 -3.07 4.20 6.82
N VAL A 141 -3.31 4.43 5.54
CA VAL A 141 -3.81 5.69 5.00
C VAL A 141 -4.84 5.40 3.91
N ALA A 142 -5.79 6.31 3.72
CA ALA A 142 -6.72 6.24 2.60
C ALA A 142 -6.27 7.22 1.51
N VAL A 143 -6.36 6.82 0.25
CA VAL A 143 -5.95 7.66 -0.89
C VAL A 143 -7.14 7.86 -1.81
N THR A 144 -7.38 9.11 -2.18
CA THR A 144 -8.46 9.48 -3.10
C THR A 144 -7.89 10.28 -4.25
N SER A 145 -8.37 10.02 -5.46
CA SER A 145 -8.16 10.89 -6.61
C SER A 145 -9.42 11.74 -6.81
N ARG A 146 -9.23 13.04 -7.06
CA ARG A 146 -10.31 13.93 -7.49
C ARG A 146 -10.12 14.22 -8.96
N PRO A 147 -10.85 13.55 -9.86
CA PRO A 147 -10.81 13.92 -11.26
C PRO A 147 -11.48 15.29 -11.40
N THR A 148 -10.70 16.31 -11.73
CA THR A 148 -11.22 17.63 -12.10
C THR A 148 -12.04 17.47 -13.38
N GLY A 149 -13.37 17.65 -13.29
CA GLY A 149 -14.26 17.61 -14.46
C GLY A 149 -15.47 16.67 -14.37
N TYR A 150 -15.63 15.91 -13.29
CA TYR A 150 -16.87 15.16 -13.08
C TYR A 150 -17.96 16.08 -12.55
N SER A 151 -19.00 16.33 -13.35
CA SER A 151 -20.22 16.94 -12.82
C SER A 151 -20.87 15.97 -11.84
N THR A 152 -21.49 16.48 -10.78
CA THR A 152 -22.19 15.67 -9.76
C THR A 152 -23.18 14.67 -10.40
N GLY A 153 -23.72 14.98 -11.58
CA GLY A 153 -24.61 14.10 -12.34
C GLY A 153 -23.93 12.88 -12.98
N GLN A 154 -22.66 12.97 -13.38
CA GLN A 154 -21.92 11.83 -13.94
C GLN A 154 -21.55 10.81 -12.86
N TYR A 155 -21.19 11.27 -11.66
CA TYR A 155 -20.93 10.39 -10.52
C TYR A 155 -22.20 9.60 -10.13
N LEU A 156 -23.34 10.28 -10.06
CA LEU A 156 -24.62 9.66 -9.70
C LEU A 156 -25.07 8.62 -10.74
N LYS A 157 -24.87 8.90 -12.03
CA LYS A 157 -25.18 7.94 -13.11
C LYS A 157 -24.27 6.70 -13.05
N GLN A 158 -22.99 6.88 -12.72
CA GLN A 158 -22.04 5.77 -12.61
C GLN A 158 -22.37 4.89 -11.40
N SER A 159 -22.64 5.48 -10.23
CA SER A 159 -23.03 4.71 -9.03
C SER A 159 -24.35 3.95 -9.20
N VAL A 160 -25.34 4.53 -9.89
CA VAL A 160 -26.62 3.85 -10.17
C VAL A 160 -26.44 2.73 -11.18
N SER A 161 -25.64 2.93 -12.23
CA SER A 161 -25.35 1.91 -13.25
C SER A 161 -24.61 0.70 -12.66
N GLU A 162 -23.65 0.93 -11.76
CA GLU A 162 -22.92 -0.14 -11.07
C GLU A 162 -23.82 -0.92 -10.10
N TRP A 163 -24.74 -0.24 -9.39
CA TRP A 163 -25.73 -0.90 -8.54
C TRP A 163 -26.69 -1.78 -9.35
N PHE A 164 -27.13 -1.32 -10.51
CA PHE A 164 -28.00 -2.10 -11.39
C PHE A 164 -27.28 -3.32 -11.99
N HIS A 165 -26.03 -3.17 -12.44
CA HIS A 165 -25.27 -4.29 -12.99
C HIS A 165 -24.99 -5.39 -11.94
N ASN A 166 -24.71 -5.00 -10.70
CA ASN A 166 -24.46 -5.96 -9.62
C ASN A 166 -25.74 -6.67 -9.13
N LYS A 167 -26.94 -6.19 -9.53
CA LYS A 167 -28.22 -6.77 -9.12
C LYS A 167 -28.88 -7.63 -10.21
N LEU A 168 -28.45 -7.52 -11.47
CA LEU A 168 -29.04 -8.23 -12.60
C LEU A 168 -28.25 -9.46 -13.07
N ASN A 169 -27.03 -9.68 -12.59
CA ASN A 169 -26.30 -10.94 -12.76
C ASN A 169 -25.77 -11.42 -11.39
N PRO A 170 -26.55 -12.23 -10.65
CA PRO A 170 -26.05 -12.95 -9.47
C PRO A 170 -25.04 -14.05 -9.83
#